data_AF-A0A6P2A7L6-F1
#
_entry.id   AF-A0A6P2A7L6-F1
#
_cell.length_a   1.000
_cell.length_b   1.000
_cell.length_c   1.000
_cell.angle_alpha   90.00
_cell.angle_beta   90.00
_cell.angle_gamma   90.00
#
_symmetry.space_group_name_H-M   'P 1'
#
loop_
_entity.id
_entity.type
_entity.pdbx_description
1 polymer ?
#
loop_
_entity_poly.entity_id
_entity_poly.type
_entity_poly.pdbx_seq_one_letter_code
_entity_poly.pdbx_strand_id
1 'polypeptide(L)'
;MQETTTTRIEAEVFRRLLQHLDERKDVQNIDLMNLAGFCRNCLAKWYVAAAENHGTEVDLDQAREIIYGMPYAQWKRLHQKEATPEQLQSFTGSRTTGDADA
;
A
#
# COMPACT_ATOMS: atom_id res chain seq x y z
N MET A 1 23.90 10.28 12.28
CA MET A 1 22.73 11.18 12.29
C MET A 1 22.09 11.08 13.67
N GLN A 2 21.54 12.17 14.22
CA GLN A 2 20.72 12.08 15.44
C GLN A 2 19.45 11.28 15.11
N GLU A 3 19.00 10.41 16.01
CA GLU A 3 17.85 9.53 15.81
C GLU A 3 16.60 10.30 15.32
N THR A 4 16.34 11.47 15.91
CA THR A 4 15.23 12.36 15.56
C THR A 4 15.31 12.90 14.13
N THR A 5 16.52 13.18 13.63
CA THR A 5 16.73 13.62 12.24
C THR A 5 16.46 12.48 11.27
N THR A 6 16.94 11.26 11.59
CA THR A 6 16.71 10.07 10.76
C THR A 6 15.21 9.79 10.61
N THR A 7 14.46 9.74 11.72
CA THR A 7 13.00 9.49 11.70
C THR A 7 12.25 10.52 10.86
N ARG A 8 12.64 11.80 10.92
CA ARG A 8 11.99 12.86 10.13
C ARG A 8 12.21 12.67 8.62
N ILE A 9 13.42 12.28 8.23
CA ILE A 9 13.78 12.03 6.83
C ILE A 9 13.04 10.80 6.32
N GLU A 10 13.03 9.70 7.07
CA GLU A 10 12.31 8.48 6.69
C GLU A 10 10.80 8.74 6.52
N ALA A 11 10.19 9.50 7.44
CA ALA A 11 8.79 9.88 7.34
C ALA A 11 8.53 10.80 6.11
N GLU A 12 9.46 11.69 5.77
CA GLU A 12 9.35 12.52 4.57
C GLU A 12 9.43 11.71 3.28
N VAL A 13 10.38 10.76 3.22
CA VAL A 13 10.52 9.84 2.09
C VAL A 13 9.27 8.97 1.94
N PHE A 14 8.71 8.46 3.04
CA PHE A 14 7.48 7.68 3.01
C PHE A 14 6.30 8.50 2.47
N ARG A 15 6.09 9.72 2.98
CA ARG A 15 5.05 10.63 2.44
C ARG A 15 5.24 10.92 0.95
N ARG A 16 6.49 11.08 0.49
CA ARG A 16 6.81 11.27 -0.92
C ARG A 16 6.49 10.03 -1.76
N LEU A 17 6.71 8.83 -1.24
CA LEU A 17 6.30 7.58 -1.89
C LEU A 17 4.78 7.52 -2.03
N LEU A 18 4.02 7.85 -0.97
CA LEU A 18 2.55 7.89 -1.05
C LEU A 18 2.07 8.87 -2.11
N GLN A 19 2.63 10.08 -2.13
CA GLN A 19 2.33 11.06 -3.17
C GLN A 19 2.63 10.52 -4.57
N HIS A 20 3.78 9.89 -4.78
CA HIS A 20 4.15 9.33 -6.07
C HIS A 20 3.18 8.22 -6.51
N LEU A 21 2.77 7.35 -5.59
CA LEU A 21 1.80 6.29 -5.86
C LEU A 21 0.39 6.85 -6.12
N ASP A 22 0.04 7.99 -5.53
CA ASP A 22 -1.22 8.69 -5.80
C ASP A 22 -1.20 9.42 -7.14
N GLU A 23 -0.07 10.00 -7.56
CA GLU A 23 0.10 10.56 -8.91
C GLU A 23 0.06 9.46 -9.99
N ARG A 24 0.43 8.22 -9.63
CA ARG A 24 0.50 7.04 -10.51
C ARG A 24 -0.64 6.05 -10.26
N LYS A 25 -1.88 6.53 -10.31
CA LYS A 25 -3.09 5.66 -10.20
C LYS A 25 -3.23 4.65 -11.34
N ASP A 26 -2.48 4.83 -12.43
CA ASP A 26 -2.36 3.86 -13.52
C ASP A 26 -1.65 2.57 -13.07
N VAL A 27 -0.73 2.66 -12.10
CA VAL A 27 0.00 1.51 -11.55
C VAL A 27 -0.93 0.71 -10.64
N GLN A 28 -1.37 -0.46 -11.10
CA GLN A 28 -2.27 -1.33 -10.33
C GLN A 28 -1.49 -2.08 -9.24
N ASN A 29 -2.19 -2.41 -8.16
CA ASN A 29 -1.59 -3.16 -7.05
C ASN A 29 -1.15 -4.57 -7.48
N ILE A 30 -1.92 -5.26 -8.34
CA ILE A 30 -1.53 -6.57 -8.87
C ILE A 30 -0.21 -6.54 -9.65
N ASP A 31 0.07 -5.45 -10.38
CA ASP A 31 1.35 -5.28 -11.08
C ASP A 31 2.50 -5.11 -10.09
N LEU A 32 2.30 -4.31 -9.04
CA LEU A 32 3.28 -4.13 -7.97
C LEU A 32 3.52 -5.44 -7.21
N MET A 33 2.48 -6.23 -6.95
CA MET A 33 2.62 -7.54 -6.33
C MET A 33 3.41 -8.50 -7.20
N ASN A 34 3.08 -8.59 -8.49
CA ASN A 34 3.76 -9.48 -9.43
C ASN A 34 5.24 -9.11 -9.63
N LEU A 35 5.57 -7.81 -9.61
CA LEU A 35 6.91 -7.33 -9.86
C LEU A 35 7.79 -7.27 -8.60
N ALA A 36 7.23 -6.76 -7.50
CA ALA A 36 7.99 -6.33 -6.32
C ALA A 36 7.55 -7.01 -5.01
N GLY A 37 6.49 -7.82 -5.02
CA GLY A 37 6.02 -8.54 -3.83
C GLY A 37 5.38 -7.65 -2.76
N PHE A 38 5.09 -6.39 -3.07
CA PHE A 38 4.30 -5.51 -2.20
C PHE A 38 3.47 -4.53 -3.04
N CYS A 39 2.39 -3.99 -2.47
CA CYS A 39 1.55 -2.96 -3.08
C CYS A 39 1.04 -1.96 -2.03
N ARG A 40 0.12 -1.06 -2.41
CA ARG A 40 -0.49 -0.08 -1.49
C ARG A 40 -1.19 -0.74 -0.30
N ASN A 41 -1.83 -1.89 -0.51
CA ASN A 41 -2.50 -2.61 0.58
C ASN A 41 -1.50 -3.20 1.60
N CYS A 42 -0.29 -3.58 1.16
CA CYS A 42 0.78 -3.98 2.07
C CYS A 42 1.24 -2.79 2.93
N LEU A 43 1.37 -1.59 2.33
CA LEU A 43 1.71 -0.37 3.09
C LEU A 43 0.66 -0.07 4.17
N ALA A 44 -0.63 -0.26 3.88
CA ALA A 44 -1.70 -0.07 4.86
C ALA A 44 -1.59 -1.08 6.01
N LYS A 45 -1.31 -2.35 5.72
CA LYS A 45 -1.07 -3.37 6.76
C LYS A 45 0.16 -3.07 7.62
N TRP A 46 1.25 -2.59 7.01
CA TRP A 46 2.43 -2.17 7.75
C TRP A 46 2.15 -0.96 8.64
N TYR A 47 1.30 -0.03 8.18
CA TYR A 47 0.88 1.11 8.98
C TYR A 47 0.10 0.69 10.22
N VAL A 48 -0.86 -0.23 10.09
CA VAL A 48 -1.61 -0.81 11.23
C VAL A 48 -0.66 -1.48 12.22
N ALA A 49 0.22 -2.37 11.75
CA ALA A 49 1.19 -3.06 12.61
C ALA A 49 2.15 -2.08 13.32
N ALA A 50 2.58 -1.02 12.64
CA ALA A 50 3.39 0.03 13.26
C ALA A 50 2.60 0.79 14.34
N ALA A 51 1.34 1.13 14.09
CA ALA A 51 0.49 1.80 15.07
C ALA A 51 0.29 0.93 16.32
N GLU A 52 0.05 -0.37 16.16
CA GLU A 52 -0.05 -1.34 17.27
C GLU A 52 1.22 -1.36 18.12
N ASN A 53 2.41 -1.40 17.50
CA ASN A 53 3.69 -1.35 18.20
C ASN A 53 3.90 -0.04 18.99
N HIS A 54 3.22 1.02 18.61
CA HIS A 54 3.22 2.32 19.30
C HIS A 54 2.00 2.51 20.22
N GLY A 55 1.20 1.46 20.47
CA GLY A 55 0.02 1.52 21.35
C GLY A 55 -1.09 2.41 20.82
N THR A 56 -1.15 2.62 19.50
CA THR A 56 -2.16 3.43 18.82
C THR A 56 -3.07 2.51 18.01
N GLU A 57 -4.38 2.67 18.19
CA GLU A 57 -5.37 1.90 17.42
C GLU A 57 -5.65 2.60 16.08
N VAL A 58 -5.37 1.89 14.98
CA VAL A 58 -5.69 2.30 13.61
C VAL A 58 -6.24 1.07 12.90
N ASP A 59 -7.48 1.13 12.43
CA ASP A 59 -8.05 0.02 11.65
C ASP A 59 -7.54 0.02 10.20
N LEU A 60 -7.78 -1.09 9.49
CA LEU A 60 -7.28 -1.25 8.12
C LEU A 60 -7.91 -0.26 7.12
N ASP A 61 -9.15 0.16 7.33
CA ASP A 61 -9.82 1.08 6.41
C ASP A 61 -9.31 2.52 6.61
N GLN A 62 -9.05 2.92 7.85
CA GLN A 62 -8.33 4.15 8.20
C GLN A 62 -6.92 4.15 7.60
N ALA A 63 -6.17 3.06 7.78
CA ALA A 63 -4.83 2.94 7.21
C ALA A 63 -4.87 3.03 5.68
N ARG A 64 -5.83 2.38 5.02
CA ARG A 64 -6.02 2.53 3.57
C ARG A 64 -6.34 3.98 3.19
N GLU A 65 -7.22 4.67 3.92
CA GLU A 65 -7.49 6.08 3.62
C GLU A 65 -6.23 6.95 3.69
N ILE A 66 -5.36 6.70 4.67
CA ILE A 66 -4.04 7.37 4.79
C ILE A 66 -3.16 7.06 3.57
N ILE A 67 -3.08 5.79 3.15
CA ILE A 67 -2.21 5.35 2.04
C ILE A 67 -2.73 5.80 0.66
N TYR A 68 -4.05 5.79 0.45
CA TYR A 68 -4.69 6.11 -0.83
C TYR A 68 -5.10 7.59 -0.96
N GLY A 69 -5.06 8.36 0.12
CA GLY A 69 -5.47 9.76 0.14
C GLY A 69 -6.99 9.98 0.02
N MET A 70 -7.78 8.91 0.02
CA MET A 70 -9.24 8.90 -0.04
C MET A 70 -9.79 7.55 0.43
N PRO A 71 -11.10 7.43 0.73
CA PRO A 71 -11.69 6.15 1.09
C PRO A 71 -11.41 5.06 0.05
N TYR A 72 -10.90 3.90 0.49
CA TYR A 72 -10.48 2.82 -0.42
C TYR A 72 -11.59 2.39 -1.38
N ALA A 73 -12.83 2.28 -0.88
CA ALA A 73 -13.98 1.94 -1.71
C ALA A 73 -14.22 2.96 -2.84
N GLN A 74 -13.94 4.25 -2.61
CA GLN A 74 -13.99 5.28 -3.65
C GLN A 74 -12.84 5.13 -4.63
N TRP A 75 -11.61 4.89 -4.15
CA TRP A 75 -10.45 4.68 -5.00
C TRP A 75 -10.65 3.48 -5.93
N LYS A 76 -11.13 2.34 -5.42
CA LYS A 76 -11.44 1.15 -6.23
C LYS A 76 -12.39 1.48 -7.37
N ARG A 77 -13.49 2.19 -7.08
CA ARG A 77 -14.49 2.57 -8.10
C ARG A 77 -13.95 3.50 -9.17
N LEU A 78 -13.05 4.42 -8.81
CA LEU A 78 -12.56 5.44 -9.73
C LEU A 78 -11.32 4.99 -10.54
N HIS A 79 -10.52 4.08 -9.98
CA HIS A 79 -9.15 3.85 -10.46
C HIS A 79 -8.75 2.38 -10.61
N GLN A 80 -9.38 1.45 -9.89
CA GLN A 80 -9.03 0.03 -10.01
C GLN A 80 -9.59 -0.55 -11.30
N LYS A 81 -8.73 -1.24 -12.04
CA LYS A 81 -9.09 -1.98 -13.24
C LYS A 81 -9.23 -3.47 -12.90
N GLU A 82 -10.05 -4.16 -13.66
CA GLU A 82 -10.11 -5.61 -13.60
C GLU A 82 -8.76 -6.19 -14.04
N ALA A 83 -8.25 -7.16 -13.28
CA ALA A 83 -7.00 -7.82 -13.58
C ALA A 83 -7.15 -8.71 -14.83
N THR A 84 -6.15 -8.68 -15.71
CA THR A 84 -6.14 -9.58 -16.87
C THR A 84 -5.84 -11.02 -16.44
N PRO A 85 -6.21 -12.03 -17.25
CA PRO A 85 -5.87 -13.43 -16.98
C PRO A 85 -4.37 -13.66 -16.76
N GLU A 86 -3.51 -12.94 -17.49
CA GLU A 86 -2.06 -13.02 -17.37
C GLU A 86 -1.58 -12.47 -16.02
N GLN A 87 -2.11 -11.32 -15.59
CA GLN A 87 -1.77 -10.73 -14.28
C GLN A 87 -2.20 -11.65 -13.14
N LEU A 88 -3.38 -12.27 -13.25
CA LEU A 88 -3.88 -13.25 -12.29
C LEU A 88 -3.00 -14.51 -12.25
N GLN A 89 -2.58 -15.01 -13.41
CA GLN A 89 -1.70 -16.17 -13.49
C GLN A 89 -0.36 -15.90 -12.81
N SER A 90 0.31 -14.78 -13.12
CA SER A 90 1.54 -14.36 -12.46
C SER A 90 1.37 -14.21 -10.94
N PHE A 91 0.22 -13.66 -10.51
CA PHE A 91 -0.06 -13.45 -9.10
C PHE A 91 -0.23 -14.78 -8.35
N THR A 92 -0.94 -15.74 -8.92
CA THR A 92 -1.11 -17.06 -8.30
C THR A 92 0.21 -17.80 -8.10
N GLY A 93 1.19 -17.59 -9.00
CA GLY A 93 2.53 -18.16 -8.88
C GLY A 93 3.43 -17.47 -7.84
N SER A 94 3.11 -16.24 -7.45
CA SER A 94 3.91 -15.39 -6.55
C SER A 94 3.46 -15.42 -5.08
N ARG A 95 2.52 -16.29 -4.70
CA ARG A 95 1.95 -16.34 -3.34
C ARG A 95 2.99 -16.64 -2.25
N THR A 96 3.57 -15.60 -1.68
CA THR A 96 4.10 -15.57 -0.31
C THR A 96 3.20 -14.67 0.55
N THR A 97 2.30 -15.33 1.30
CA THR A 97 1.55 -14.85 2.47
C THR A 97 0.61 -13.63 2.34
N GLY A 98 -0.71 -13.88 2.31
CA GLY A 98 -1.69 -13.06 3.07
C GLY A 98 -2.46 -11.93 2.37
N ASP A 99 -2.27 -11.66 1.09
CA ASP A 99 -2.93 -10.54 0.39
C ASP A 99 -3.98 -11.04 -0.63
N ALA A 100 -5.23 -11.20 -0.17
CA ALA A 100 -6.37 -11.51 -1.05
C ALA A 100 -6.87 -10.29 -1.85
N ASP A 101 -6.36 -9.09 -1.56
CA ASP A 101 -6.81 -7.80 -2.11
C ASP A 101 -5.73 -7.12 -2.98
N ALA A 102 -4.83 -7.87 -3.62
CA ALA A 102 -3.92 -7.31 -4.63
C ALA A 102 -4.68 -6.62 -5.78
#